data_AF-K0VLW9-F1
#
_entry.id   AF-K0VLW9-F1
#
_cell.length_a   1.000
_cell.length_b   1.000
_cell.length_c   1.000
_cell.angle_alpha   90.00
_cell.angle_beta   90.00
_cell.angle_gamma   90.00
#
_symmetry.space_group_name_H-M   'P 1'
#
loop_
_entity.id
_entity.type
_entity.pdbx_description
1 polymer ?
#
loop_
_entity_poly.entity_id
_entity_poly.type
_entity_poly.pdbx_seq_one_letter_code
_entity_poly.pdbx_strand_id
1 'polypeptide(L)'
;MTLLKDLRGISIMLSDGEFFRELVQRLVSLGYFSSDEVDTLLDEFGGLQRATRLRQYISAAEILAWNMAEKSSAQDMCSFLQEYNGLMADHGEFMYYFVQAIVDQMSAMGNDVRPIIGASPERYQQFLKRRFLWE
;
A
#
# COMPACT_ATOMS: atom_id res chain seq x y z
N MET A 1 -7.98 -14.63 42.14
CA MET A 1 -8.06 -15.48 40.95
C MET A 1 -7.90 -14.58 39.74
N THR A 2 -6.64 -14.32 39.41
CA THR A 2 -6.20 -13.17 38.61
C THR A 2 -5.72 -13.70 37.26
N LEU A 3 -6.53 -13.59 36.22
CA LEU A 3 -6.10 -13.80 34.83
C LEU A 3 -6.82 -12.78 33.95
N LEU A 4 -6.41 -11.51 34.10
CA LEU A 4 -6.78 -10.37 33.25
C LEU A 4 -5.55 -9.55 32.83
N LYS A 5 -4.39 -10.20 32.77
CA LYS A 5 -3.12 -9.61 32.31
C LYS A 5 -2.41 -10.68 31.49
N ASP A 6 -2.49 -10.55 30.17
CA ASP A 6 -1.47 -10.99 29.16
C ASP A 6 -2.08 -11.23 27.77
N LEU A 7 -2.75 -10.21 27.22
CA LEU A 7 -2.98 -10.11 25.76
C LEU A 7 -2.20 -8.93 25.15
N ARG A 8 -1.04 -8.59 25.72
CA ARG A 8 -0.07 -7.65 25.13
C ARG A 8 1.09 -8.37 24.41
N GLY A 9 0.90 -9.61 23.96
CA GLY A 9 2.01 -10.46 23.51
C GLY A 9 1.74 -11.34 22.30
N ILE A 10 0.58 -11.25 21.65
CA ILE A 10 0.35 -11.90 20.36
C ILE A 10 -0.12 -10.82 19.40
N SER A 11 0.83 -10.07 18.83
CA SER A 11 0.56 -9.43 17.55
C SER A 11 0.38 -10.59 16.57
N ILE A 12 -0.87 -10.97 16.29
CA ILE A 12 -1.15 -11.88 15.19
C ILE A 12 -0.80 -11.07 13.95
N MET A 13 0.45 -11.20 13.50
CA MET A 13 0.88 -10.63 12.24
C MET A 13 0.03 -11.30 11.17
N LEU A 14 -0.84 -10.51 10.52
CA LEU A 14 -1.71 -10.99 9.46
C LEU A 14 -0.84 -11.64 8.37
N SER A 15 -1.38 -12.66 7.70
CA SER A 15 -0.77 -13.06 6.43
C SER A 15 -0.89 -11.91 5.43
N ASP A 16 0.03 -11.82 4.46
CA ASP A 16 -0.02 -10.76 3.44
C ASP A 16 -1.36 -10.72 2.70
N GLY A 17 -2.03 -11.87 2.51
CA GLY A 17 -3.34 -11.94 1.88
C GLY A 17 -4.48 -11.38 2.75
N GLU A 18 -4.41 -11.59 4.07
CA GLU A 18 -5.36 -10.97 5.02
C GLU A 18 -5.11 -9.47 5.12
N PHE A 19 -3.85 -9.06 5.22
CA PHE A 19 -3.47 -7.66 5.23
C PHE A 19 -3.87 -6.95 3.92
N PHE A 20 -3.70 -7.60 2.76
CA PHE A 20 -4.17 -7.04 1.48
C PHE A 20 -5.68 -6.79 1.47
N ARG A 21 -6.48 -7.69 2.04
CA ARG A 21 -7.93 -7.47 2.17
C ARG A 21 -8.24 -6.28 3.08
N GLU A 22 -7.53 -6.15 4.20
CA GLU A 22 -7.68 -5.00 5.09
C GLU A 22 -7.27 -3.69 4.41
N LEU A 23 -6.17 -3.70 3.64
CA LEU A 23 -5.74 -2.56 2.84
C LEU A 23 -6.84 -2.13 1.87
N VAL A 24 -7.41 -3.07 1.11
CA VAL A 24 -8.50 -2.79 0.16
C VAL A 24 -9.72 -2.21 0.87
N GLN A 25 -10.14 -2.81 1.99
CA GLN A 25 -11.26 -2.29 2.79
C GLN A 25 -11.00 -0.86 3.27
N ARG A 26 -9.77 -0.56 3.71
CA ARG A 26 -9.38 0.79 4.12
C ARG A 26 -9.44 1.76 2.95
N LEU A 27 -8.86 1.42 1.80
CA LEU A 27 -8.88 2.28 0.62
C LEU A 27 -10.32 2.60 0.16
N VAL A 28 -11.22 1.62 0.23
CA VAL A 28 -12.65 1.85 -0.02
C VAL A 28 -13.28 2.74 1.04
N SER A 29 -13.01 2.50 2.33
CA SER A 29 -13.58 3.30 3.43
C SER A 29 -13.14 4.77 3.42
N LEU A 30 -11.93 5.03 2.92
CA LEU A 30 -11.36 6.36 2.76
C LEU A 30 -11.85 7.05 1.47
N GLY A 31 -12.58 6.33 0.62
CA GLY A 31 -13.13 6.86 -0.63
C GLY A 31 -12.12 6.95 -1.78
N TYR A 32 -10.96 6.28 -1.68
CA TYR A 32 -10.04 6.16 -2.82
C TYR A 32 -10.61 5.32 -3.95
N PHE A 33 -11.48 4.36 -3.60
CA PHE A 33 -12.17 3.50 -4.56
C PHE A 33 -13.58 3.19 -4.09
N SER A 34 -14.48 2.91 -5.04
CA SER A 34 -15.69 2.14 -4.75
C SER A 34 -15.39 0.63 -4.75
N SER A 35 -16.26 -0.19 -4.14
CA SER A 35 -16.11 -1.65 -4.21
C SER A 35 -16.15 -2.18 -5.65
N ASP A 36 -17.07 -1.65 -6.47
CA ASP A 36 -17.20 -2.05 -7.87
C ASP A 36 -15.96 -1.69 -8.69
N GLU A 37 -15.34 -0.56 -8.38
CA GLU A 37 -14.09 -0.12 -9.00
C GLU A 37 -12.92 -1.02 -8.63
N VAL A 38 -12.81 -1.43 -7.36
CA VAL A 38 -11.80 -2.42 -6.94
C VAL A 38 -11.98 -3.73 -7.71
N ASP A 39 -13.21 -4.25 -7.81
CA ASP A 39 -13.46 -5.49 -8.54
C ASP A 39 -13.11 -5.35 -10.03
N THR A 40 -13.41 -4.20 -10.63
CA THR A 40 -13.04 -3.89 -12.03
C THR A 40 -11.52 -3.84 -12.21
N LEU A 41 -10.80 -3.15 -11.33
CA LEU A 41 -9.34 -3.03 -11.39
C LEU A 41 -8.65 -4.38 -11.17
N LEU A 42 -9.27 -5.28 -10.42
CA LEU A 42 -8.73 -6.60 -10.10
C LEU A 42 -9.31 -7.71 -10.97
N ASP A 43 -10.08 -7.39 -12.03
CA ASP A 43 -10.74 -8.38 -12.88
C ASP A 43 -9.74 -9.32 -13.56
N GLU A 44 -8.57 -8.82 -13.95
CA GLU A 44 -7.50 -9.65 -14.52
C GLU A 44 -6.95 -10.71 -13.55
N PHE A 45 -7.11 -10.49 -12.25
CA PHE A 45 -6.80 -11.49 -11.20
C PHE A 45 -8.01 -12.34 -10.82
N GLY A 46 -9.15 -12.14 -11.49
CA GLY A 46 -10.47 -12.69 -11.17
C GLY A 46 -11.05 -12.15 -9.85
N GLY A 47 -10.78 -10.87 -9.57
CA GLY A 47 -11.28 -10.12 -8.42
C GLY A 47 -10.51 -10.36 -7.12
N LEU A 48 -10.88 -9.60 -6.08
CA LEU A 48 -10.21 -9.57 -4.77
C LEU A 48 -10.06 -10.96 -4.13
N GLN A 49 -11.12 -11.78 -4.19
CA GLN A 49 -11.10 -13.13 -3.61
C GLN A 49 -10.05 -14.03 -4.26
N ARG A 50 -9.95 -14.00 -5.60
CA ARG A 50 -9.04 -14.87 -6.34
C ARG A 50 -7.61 -14.35 -6.27
N ALA A 51 -7.39 -13.04 -6.31
CA ALA A 51 -6.08 -12.43 -6.09
C ALA A 51 -5.48 -12.86 -4.74
N THR A 52 -6.29 -12.85 -3.67
CA THR A 52 -5.85 -13.34 -2.35
C THR A 52 -5.54 -14.84 -2.37
N ARG A 53 -6.42 -15.65 -2.96
CA ARG A 53 -6.29 -17.12 -2.96
C ARG A 53 -5.08 -17.60 -3.76
N LEU A 54 -4.78 -16.95 -4.89
CA LEU A 54 -3.67 -17.29 -5.79
C LEU A 54 -2.36 -16.62 -5.40
N ARG A 55 -2.33 -15.89 -4.27
CA ARG A 55 -1.16 -15.13 -3.80
C ARG A 55 -0.65 -14.10 -4.80
N GLN A 56 -1.56 -13.52 -5.58
CA GLN A 56 -1.28 -12.44 -6.54
C GLN A 56 -1.46 -11.05 -5.90
N TYR A 57 -1.48 -10.98 -4.57
CA TYR A 57 -1.77 -9.75 -3.83
C TYR A 57 -0.73 -8.65 -4.04
N ILE A 58 0.54 -8.98 -4.33
CA ILE A 58 1.57 -7.96 -4.66
C ILE A 58 1.15 -7.19 -5.92
N SER A 59 0.95 -7.90 -7.04
CA SER A 59 0.56 -7.27 -8.31
C SER A 59 -0.80 -6.60 -8.23
N ALA A 60 -1.75 -7.19 -7.52
CA ALA A 60 -3.05 -6.57 -7.26
C ALA A 60 -2.91 -5.25 -6.46
N ALA A 61 -2.03 -5.22 -5.46
CA ALA A 61 -1.75 -4.01 -4.70
C ALA A 61 -1.05 -2.94 -5.56
N GLU A 62 -0.11 -3.33 -6.42
CA GLU A 62 0.55 -2.41 -7.35
C GLU A 62 -0.46 -1.71 -8.28
N ILE A 63 -1.43 -2.44 -8.83
CA ILE A 63 -2.47 -1.86 -9.70
C ILE A 63 -3.35 -0.87 -8.95
N LEU A 64 -3.71 -1.18 -7.70
CA LEU A 64 -4.45 -0.25 -6.86
C LEU A 64 -3.60 1.00 -6.55
N ALA A 65 -2.32 0.84 -6.25
CA ALA A 65 -1.40 1.96 -6.01
C ALA A 65 -1.28 2.87 -7.24
N TRP A 66 -1.13 2.30 -8.44
CA TRP A 66 -1.09 3.08 -9.69
C TRP A 66 -2.37 3.88 -9.90
N ASN A 67 -3.53 3.22 -9.80
CA ASN A 67 -4.81 3.89 -10.00
C ASN A 67 -5.10 4.96 -8.94
N MET A 68 -4.69 4.71 -7.70
CA MET A 68 -4.80 5.69 -6.61
C MET A 68 -3.92 6.91 -6.90
N ALA A 69 -2.67 6.70 -7.31
CA ALA A 69 -1.73 7.77 -7.64
C ALA A 69 -2.18 8.58 -8.86
N GLU A 70 -2.69 7.93 -9.90
CA GLU A 70 -3.17 8.59 -11.12
C GLU A 70 -4.31 9.58 -10.86
N LYS A 71 -5.15 9.30 -9.86
CA LYS A 71 -6.33 10.10 -9.50
C LYS A 71 -6.07 11.12 -8.40
N SER A 72 -4.86 11.15 -7.85
CA SER A 72 -4.52 11.95 -6.67
C SER A 72 -3.50 13.04 -7.00
N SER A 73 -3.44 14.09 -6.18
CA SER A 73 -2.32 15.02 -6.26
C SER A 73 -1.07 14.44 -5.57
N ALA A 74 0.11 14.94 -5.92
CA ALA A 74 1.34 14.59 -5.22
C ALA A 74 1.26 14.91 -3.71
N GLN A 75 0.59 16.00 -3.34
CA GLN A 75 0.39 16.38 -1.94
C GLN A 75 -0.49 15.36 -1.21
N ASP A 76 -1.58 14.91 -1.83
CA ASP A 76 -2.48 13.91 -1.22
C ASP A 76 -1.75 12.58 -1.02
N MET A 77 -0.90 12.18 -1.97
CA MET A 77 -0.07 10.97 -1.80
C MET A 77 0.98 11.11 -0.70
N CYS A 78 1.58 12.29 -0.54
CA CYS A 78 2.48 12.55 0.59
C CYS A 78 1.73 12.40 1.92
N SER A 79 0.55 13.01 2.02
CA SER A 79 -0.30 12.92 3.22
C SER A 79 -0.71 11.48 3.52
N PHE A 80 -1.14 10.72 2.51
CA PHE A 80 -1.48 9.31 2.64
C PHE A 80 -0.29 8.47 3.13
N LEU A 81 0.89 8.61 2.51
CA LEU A 81 2.08 7.84 2.91
C LEU A 81 2.54 8.17 4.34
N GLN A 82 2.40 9.43 4.78
CA GLN A 82 2.70 9.85 6.14
C GLN A 82 1.71 9.28 7.15
N GLU A 83 0.41 9.37 6.87
CA GLU A 83 -0.65 8.92 7.77
C GLU A 83 -0.62 7.40 7.97
N TYR A 84 -0.34 6.64 6.91
CA TYR A 84 -0.36 5.18 6.92
C TYR A 84 1.03 4.54 7.01
N ASN A 85 2.06 5.32 7.37
CA ASN A 85 3.45 4.87 7.42
C ASN A 85 3.64 3.63 8.30
N GLY A 86 3.08 3.65 9.52
CA GLY A 86 3.18 2.54 10.47
C GLY A 86 2.57 1.25 9.92
N LEU A 87 1.37 1.34 9.34
CA LEU A 87 0.67 0.21 8.71
C LEU A 87 1.51 -0.39 7.58
N MET A 88 2.15 0.44 6.77
CA MET A 88 2.99 0.00 5.66
C MET A 88 4.30 -0.62 6.13
N ALA A 89 4.88 -0.12 7.22
CA ALA A 89 6.16 -0.61 7.75
C ALA A 89 6.04 -2.03 8.33
N ASP A 90 4.87 -2.37 8.88
CA ASP A 90 4.56 -3.66 9.50
C ASP A 90 4.55 -4.81 8.46
N HIS A 91 4.15 -4.54 7.22
CA HIS A 91 4.09 -5.52 6.11
C HIS A 91 5.14 -5.25 5.03
N GLY A 92 6.38 -5.13 5.51
CA GLY A 92 7.61 -4.78 4.81
C GLY A 92 7.73 -5.00 3.30
N GLU A 93 8.11 -6.21 2.89
CA GLU A 93 8.45 -6.48 1.49
C GLU A 93 7.23 -6.35 0.58
N PHE A 94 6.05 -6.77 1.05
CA PHE A 94 4.79 -6.60 0.35
C PHE A 94 4.47 -5.12 0.07
N MET A 95 4.50 -4.28 1.11
CA MET A 95 4.15 -2.87 0.99
C MET A 95 5.20 -2.01 0.32
N TYR A 96 6.45 -2.48 0.25
CA TYR A 96 7.46 -1.82 -0.57
C TYR A 96 7.00 -1.69 -2.03
N TYR A 97 6.45 -2.75 -2.63
CA TYR A 97 5.99 -2.72 -4.03
C TYR A 97 4.81 -1.78 -4.23
N PHE A 98 3.87 -1.74 -3.28
CA PHE A 98 2.77 -0.78 -3.29
C PHE A 98 3.27 0.68 -3.27
N VAL A 99 4.20 1.01 -2.36
CA VAL A 99 4.79 2.35 -2.27
C VAL A 99 5.62 2.68 -3.51
N GLN A 100 6.40 1.71 -4.01
CA GLN A 100 7.17 1.87 -5.24
C GLN A 100 6.25 2.19 -6.42
N ALA A 101 5.12 1.51 -6.56
CA ALA A 101 4.14 1.75 -7.61
C ALA A 101 3.57 3.17 -7.56
N ILE A 102 3.27 3.70 -6.35
CA ILE A 102 2.85 5.12 -6.19
C ILE A 102 3.93 6.07 -6.72
N VAL A 103 5.19 5.87 -6.29
CA VAL A 103 6.31 6.74 -6.69
C VAL A 103 6.56 6.66 -8.20
N ASP A 104 6.47 5.46 -8.77
CA ASP A 104 6.63 5.21 -10.20
C ASP A 104 5.56 5.96 -11.03
N GLN A 105 4.29 5.83 -10.66
CA GLN A 105 3.20 6.52 -11.34
C GLN A 105 3.31 8.04 -11.19
N MET A 106 3.63 8.53 -10.00
CA MET A 106 3.82 9.96 -9.77
C MET A 106 4.99 10.52 -10.59
N SER A 107 6.07 9.76 -10.72
CA SER A 107 7.20 10.09 -11.60
C SER A 107 6.77 10.12 -13.07
N ALA A 108 6.01 9.12 -13.53
CA ALA A 108 5.51 9.04 -14.89
C ALA A 108 4.57 10.21 -15.26
N MET A 109 3.82 10.72 -14.27
CA MET A 109 2.99 11.93 -14.40
C MET A 109 3.80 13.24 -14.37
N GLY A 110 5.13 13.18 -14.19
CA GLY A 110 6.02 14.34 -14.19
C GLY A 110 6.14 15.08 -12.85
N ASN A 111 5.70 14.49 -11.75
CA ASN A 111 5.83 15.10 -10.42
C ASN A 111 7.27 14.98 -9.89
N ASP A 112 7.68 15.93 -9.04
CA ASP A 112 8.87 15.75 -8.21
C ASP A 112 8.59 14.67 -7.16
N VAL A 113 9.33 13.56 -7.25
CA VAL A 113 9.17 12.42 -6.36
C VAL A 113 9.91 12.55 -5.04
N ARG A 114 10.82 13.53 -4.87
CA ARG A 114 11.59 13.66 -3.61
C ARG A 114 10.69 13.82 -2.38
N PRO A 115 9.63 14.65 -2.39
CA PRO A 115 8.72 14.77 -1.24
C PRO A 115 7.95 13.47 -0.97
N ILE A 116 7.56 12.74 -2.02
CA ILE A 116 6.81 11.47 -1.94
C ILE A 116 7.70 10.37 -1.33
N ILE A 117 8.95 10.30 -1.78
CA ILE A 117 9.96 9.42 -1.20
C ILE A 117 10.22 9.79 0.26
N GLY A 118 10.32 11.08 0.59
CA GLY A 118 10.49 11.56 1.97
C GLY A 118 9.29 11.25 2.88
N ALA A 119 8.09 11.16 2.32
CA ALA A 119 6.86 10.77 3.02
C ALA A 119 6.71 9.25 3.23
N SER A 120 7.46 8.45 2.47
CA SER A 120 7.41 6.98 2.53
C SER A 120 8.06 6.44 3.82
N PRO A 121 7.73 5.19 4.24
CA PRO A 121 8.40 4.53 5.36
C PRO A 121 9.93 4.55 5.24
N GLU A 122 10.62 4.88 6.33
CA GLU A 122 12.07 5.14 6.35
C GLU A 122 12.89 3.99 5.73
N ARG A 123 12.50 2.75 6.05
CA ARG A 123 13.08 1.52 5.50
C ARG A 123 13.02 1.40 3.97
N TYR A 124 12.09 2.08 3.30
CA TYR A 124 11.95 2.07 1.84
C TYR A 124 12.72 3.21 1.18
N GLN A 125 12.92 4.32 1.88
CA GLN A 125 13.44 5.56 1.30
C GLN A 125 14.78 5.36 0.61
N GLN A 126 15.72 4.62 1.22
CA GLN A 126 17.03 4.39 0.60
C GLN A 126 16.92 3.65 -0.74
N PHE A 127 16.03 2.66 -0.84
CA PHE A 127 15.82 1.91 -2.09
C PHE A 127 15.12 2.77 -3.14
N LEU A 128 14.13 3.56 -2.73
CA LEU A 128 13.43 4.49 -3.61
C LEU A 128 14.37 5.58 -4.15
N LYS A 129 15.22 6.17 -3.29
CA LYS A 129 16.24 7.16 -3.70
C LYS A 129 17.20 6.61 -4.74
N ARG A 130 17.74 5.41 -4.50
CA ARG A 130 18.61 4.73 -5.47
C ARG A 130 17.93 4.51 -6.82
N ARG A 131 16.65 4.10 -6.79
CA ARG A 131 15.88 3.78 -8.00
C ARG A 131 15.48 5.02 -8.80
N PHE A 132 15.00 6.06 -8.15
CA PHE A 132 14.36 7.20 -8.81
C PHE A 132 15.22 8.46 -8.87
N LEU A 133 16.18 8.60 -7.96
CA LEU A 133 17.04 9.79 -7.85
C LEU A 133 18.52 9.49 -8.16
N TRP A 134 18.91 8.21 -8.27
CA TRP A 134 20.30 7.78 -8.42
C TRP A 134 21.21 8.19 -7.25
N GLU A 135 20.62 8.30 -6.05
CA GLU A 135 21.27 8.67 -4.78
C GLU A 135 21.59 7.46 -3.87
#